data_AF-A0A8D8BBV5-F1
#
_entry.id   AF-A0A8D8BBV5-F1
#
_cell.length_a   1.000
_cell.length_b   1.000
_cell.length_c   1.000
_cell.angle_alpha   90.00
_cell.angle_beta   90.00
_cell.angle_gamma   90.00
#
_symmetry.space_group_name_H-M   'P 1'
#
loop_
_entity.id
_entity.type
_entity.pdbx_description
1 polymer ?
#
loop_
_entity_poly.entity_id
_entity_poly.type
_entity_poly.pdbx_seq_one_letter_code
_entity_poly.pdbx_strand_id
1 'polypeptide(L)'
;RFRVLRHFGTRPSEYGLVFTSGTTAALKLVAECFDFGDEGAFVYTRDNHTSVLGMRAVVGTERIVPIGREDLRGGRSTGGGKPSLVVFPAQCNFNGFKYPLALVEDVQSNGLAGFDGDRFHVCLDAASFVSTNALDLT
;
A
#
# COMPACT_ATOMS: atom_id res chain seq x y z
N ARG A 1 3.94 -14.28 -17.47
CA ARG A 1 4.07 -12.80 -17.34
C ARG A 1 2.98 -12.04 -18.10
N PHE A 2 2.96 -11.98 -19.44
CA PHE A 2 2.02 -11.12 -20.20
C PHE A 2 0.53 -11.39 -19.94
N ARG A 3 0.15 -12.66 -19.72
CA ARG A 3 -1.23 -13.03 -19.35
C ARG A 3 -1.69 -12.41 -18.02
N VAL A 4 -0.78 -12.31 -17.04
CA VAL A 4 -1.09 -11.72 -15.72
C VAL A 4 -1.23 -10.21 -15.87
N LEU A 5 -0.31 -9.54 -16.57
CA LEU A 5 -0.42 -8.10 -16.82
C LEU A 5 -1.72 -7.74 -17.55
N ARG A 6 -2.10 -8.51 -18.58
CA ARG A 6 -3.38 -8.34 -19.28
C ARG A 6 -4.59 -8.58 -18.38
N HIS A 7 -4.52 -9.53 -17.45
CA HIS A 7 -5.60 -9.76 -16.49
C HIS A 7 -5.85 -8.53 -15.61
N PHE A 8 -4.80 -7.75 -15.34
CA PHE A 8 -4.85 -6.48 -14.61
C PHE A 8 -4.98 -5.24 -15.52
N GLY A 9 -5.41 -5.41 -16.78
CA GLY A 9 -5.60 -4.30 -17.72
C GLY A 9 -4.32 -3.63 -18.24
N THR A 10 -3.14 -3.98 -17.73
CA THR A 10 -1.90 -3.22 -17.96
C THR A 10 -0.88 -3.86 -18.90
N ARG A 11 0.21 -3.12 -19.18
CA ARG A 11 1.27 -3.44 -20.12
C ARG A 11 2.65 -3.52 -19.45
N PRO A 12 3.60 -4.29 -20.01
CA PRO A 12 4.97 -4.41 -19.48
C PRO A 12 5.78 -3.11 -19.49
N SER A 13 5.36 -2.10 -20.26
CA SER A 13 5.97 -0.76 -20.31
C SER A 13 5.58 0.12 -19.13
N GLU A 14 4.46 -0.19 -18.47
CA GLU A 14 3.91 0.57 -17.35
C GLU A 14 4.20 -0.14 -16.03
N TYR A 15 4.04 -1.48 -15.99
CA TYR A 15 4.21 -2.26 -14.77
C TYR A 15 5.23 -3.40 -14.91
N GLY A 16 6.05 -3.55 -13.87
CA GLY A 16 6.82 -4.75 -13.59
C GLY A 16 5.94 -5.86 -13.03
N LEU A 17 6.31 -7.12 -13.28
CA LEU A 17 5.70 -8.29 -12.63
C LEU A 17 6.78 -9.09 -11.92
N VAL A 18 6.63 -9.24 -10.60
CA VAL A 18 7.51 -10.05 -9.77
C VAL A 18 6.71 -11.22 -9.22
N PHE A 19 7.20 -12.44 -9.45
CA PHE A 19 6.63 -13.65 -8.84
C PHE A 19 7.33 -13.90 -7.50
N THR A 20 6.53 -14.05 -6.45
CA THR A 20 7.00 -14.41 -5.11
C THR A 20 6.36 -15.74 -4.69
N SER A 21 6.82 -16.31 -3.57
CA SER A 21 6.21 -17.52 -3.00
C SER A 21 4.83 -17.28 -2.36
N GLY A 22 4.33 -16.03 -2.36
CA GLY A 22 3.01 -15.64 -1.85
C GLY A 22 2.96 -14.19 -1.39
N THR A 23 1.78 -13.75 -0.94
CA THR A 23 1.54 -12.37 -0.46
C THR A 23 2.49 -11.97 0.67
N THR A 24 2.71 -12.85 1.66
CA THR A 24 3.63 -12.59 2.76
C THR A 24 5.06 -12.33 2.28
N ALA A 25 5.55 -13.09 1.30
CA ALA A 25 6.89 -12.89 0.75
C ALA A 25 6.98 -11.60 -0.08
N ALA A 26 5.92 -11.23 -0.80
CA ALA A 26 5.85 -9.96 -1.52
C ALA A 26 5.86 -8.75 -0.56
N LEU A 27 5.03 -8.78 0.48
CA LEU A 27 4.99 -7.72 1.50
C LEU A 27 6.31 -7.60 2.26
N LYS A 28 6.95 -8.72 2.59
CA LYS A 28 8.28 -8.74 3.20
C LYS A 28 9.33 -8.07 2.28
N LEU A 29 9.34 -8.41 1.00
CA LEU A 29 10.25 -7.80 0.03
C LEU A 29 10.04 -6.28 -0.07
N VAL A 30 8.79 -5.81 -0.09
CA VAL A 30 8.48 -4.36 -0.06
C VAL A 30 9.01 -3.74 1.22
N ALA A 31 8.77 -4.36 2.38
CA ALA A 31 9.19 -3.82 3.68
C ALA A 31 10.72 -3.73 3.82
N GLU A 32 11.46 -4.72 3.33
CA GLU A 32 12.94 -4.76 3.38
C GLU A 32 13.61 -3.82 2.38
N CYS A 33 12.95 -3.52 1.25
CA CYS A 33 13.54 -2.71 0.17
C CYS A 33 13.09 -1.25 0.15
N PHE A 34 12.00 -0.88 0.84
CA PHE A 34 11.53 0.49 0.85
C PHE A 34 12.46 1.37 1.68
N ASP A 35 13.00 2.42 1.06
CA ASP A 35 13.87 3.40 1.73
C ASP A 35 13.01 4.49 2.39
N PHE A 36 12.94 4.46 3.71
CA PHE A 36 12.21 5.44 4.52
C PHE A 36 13.04 6.72 4.77
N GLY A 37 14.31 6.78 4.38
CA GLY A 37 15.22 7.81 4.83
C GLY A 37 15.27 7.91 6.36
N ASP A 38 15.62 9.08 6.89
CA ASP A 38 15.80 9.26 8.34
C ASP A 38 14.47 9.37 9.11
N GLU A 39 13.41 9.85 8.46
CA GLU A 39 12.16 10.21 9.13
C GLU A 39 10.89 9.73 8.41
N GLY A 40 10.97 8.79 7.48
CA GLY A 40 9.81 8.22 6.80
C GLY A 40 8.93 7.39 7.73
N ALA A 41 7.61 7.37 7.50
CA ALA A 41 6.66 6.58 8.26
C ALA A 41 6.28 5.28 7.55
N PHE A 42 6.09 4.21 8.33
CA PHE A 42 5.32 3.05 7.91
C PHE A 42 3.93 3.12 8.54
N VAL A 43 2.91 3.29 7.70
CA VAL A 43 1.52 3.46 8.11
C VAL A 43 0.69 2.29 7.58
N TYR A 44 -0.23 1.76 8.39
CA TYR A 44 -1.11 0.68 7.93
C TYR A 44 -2.49 0.76 8.54
N THR A 45 -3.52 0.36 7.80
CA THR A 45 -4.87 0.24 8.38
C THR A 45 -4.99 -0.98 9.28
N ARG A 46 -5.77 -0.85 10.36
CA ARG A 46 -6.06 -1.95 11.29
C ARG A 46 -6.84 -3.10 10.65
N ASP A 47 -7.52 -2.84 9.53
CA ASP A 47 -8.30 -3.84 8.78
C ASP A 47 -7.44 -4.77 7.90
N ASN A 48 -6.13 -4.52 7.81
CA ASN A 48 -5.23 -5.36 7.04
C ASN A 48 -5.16 -6.80 7.57
N HIS A 49 -4.85 -7.73 6.66
CA HIS A 49 -4.54 -9.09 7.02
C HIS A 49 -3.24 -9.17 7.86
N THR A 50 -3.11 -10.24 8.66
CA THR A 50 -1.98 -10.44 9.60
C THR A 50 -0.60 -10.36 8.92
N SER A 51 -0.53 -10.63 7.61
CA SER A 51 0.70 -10.49 6.82
C SER A 51 1.26 -9.07 6.81
N VAL A 52 0.42 -8.03 6.86
CA VAL A 52 0.88 -6.63 6.94
C VAL A 52 1.43 -6.32 8.34
N LEU A 53 0.86 -6.92 9.39
CA LEU A 53 1.41 -6.79 10.75
C LEU A 53 2.84 -7.34 10.83
N GLY A 54 3.17 -8.36 10.03
CA GLY A 54 4.52 -8.91 9.94
C GLY A 54 5.55 -7.94 9.36
N MET A 55 5.15 -6.96 8.53
CA MET A 55 6.07 -5.96 7.96
C MET A 55 6.72 -5.11 9.05
N ARG A 56 6.02 -4.87 10.18
CA ARG A 56 6.50 -4.07 11.32
C ARG A 56 7.84 -4.54 11.88
N ALA A 57 8.17 -5.83 11.70
CA ALA A 57 9.40 -6.41 12.22
C ALA A 57 10.61 -6.19 11.31
N VAL A 58 10.41 -5.73 10.06
CA VAL A 58 11.46 -5.68 9.03
C VAL A 58 11.53 -4.34 8.28
N VAL A 59 10.56 -3.44 8.45
CA VAL A 59 10.63 -2.09 7.88
C VAL A 59 11.82 -1.32 8.46
N GLY A 60 12.52 -0.58 7.61
CA GLY A 60 13.69 0.23 7.99
C GLY A 60 13.35 1.56 8.68
N THR A 61 12.28 1.64 9.46
CA THR A 61 11.89 2.85 10.20
C THR A 61 11.28 2.52 11.56
N GLU A 62 11.54 3.37 12.55
CA GLU A 62 10.91 3.30 13.87
C GLU A 62 9.51 3.95 13.89
N ARG A 63 9.16 4.76 12.88
CA ARG A 63 7.89 5.50 12.84
C ARG A 63 6.76 4.65 12.25
N ILE A 64 6.33 3.67 13.04
CA ILE A 64 5.31 2.68 12.68
C ILE A 64 3.96 3.06 13.30
N VAL A 65 2.95 3.36 12.47
CA VAL A 65 1.65 3.90 12.94
C VAL A 65 0.44 3.14 12.39
N PRO A 66 -0.38 2.49 13.25
CA PRO A 66 -1.65 1.92 12.85
C PRO A 66 -2.78 2.97 12.82
N ILE A 67 -3.50 3.06 11.71
CA ILE A 67 -4.58 4.03 11.50
C ILE A 67 -5.95 3.37 11.28
N GLY A 68 -7.01 4.14 11.50
CA GLY A 68 -8.36 3.77 11.08
C GLY A 68 -8.56 3.99 9.57
N ARG A 69 -9.68 3.48 9.04
CA ARG A 69 -10.08 3.72 7.65
C ARG A 69 -10.47 5.17 7.39
N GLU A 70 -10.99 5.83 8.41
CA GLU A 70 -11.38 7.23 8.43
C GLU A 70 -10.19 8.18 8.24
N ASP A 71 -8.99 7.72 8.62
CA ASP A 71 -7.74 8.48 8.58
C ASP A 71 -6.98 8.32 7.24
N LEU A 72 -7.47 7.49 6.31
CA LEU A 72 -6.85 7.26 4.98
C LEU A 72 -6.98 8.44 4.01
N ARG A 73 -7.29 9.64 4.50
CA ARG A 73 -7.52 10.82 3.65
C ARG A 73 -7.26 12.10 4.43
N GLY A 74 -7.10 13.20 3.71
CA GLY A 74 -7.12 14.56 4.28
C GLY A 74 -5.79 15.05 4.85
N GLY A 75 -4.65 14.58 4.33
CA GLY A 75 -3.34 15.15 4.64
C GLY A 75 -2.97 16.36 3.78
N ARG A 76 -1.74 16.85 3.99
CA ARG A 76 -1.06 17.76 3.07
C ARG A 76 0.32 17.22 2.67
N SER A 77 0.43 16.74 1.44
CA SER A 77 1.70 16.36 0.81
C SER A 77 2.51 17.61 0.46
N THR A 78 3.82 17.58 0.70
CA THR A 78 4.75 18.62 0.26
C THR A 78 5.77 18.01 -0.71
N GLY A 79 6.15 18.76 -1.74
CA GLY A 79 6.99 18.30 -2.87
C GLY A 79 8.44 17.88 -2.53
N GLY A 80 8.79 17.78 -1.25
CA GLY A 80 10.08 17.31 -0.73
C GLY A 80 9.95 16.51 0.55
N GLY A 81 8.79 15.87 0.76
CA GLY A 81 8.44 15.21 2.00
C GLY A 81 9.18 13.89 2.29
N LYS A 82 9.11 13.47 3.56
CA LYS A 82 9.74 12.24 4.07
C LYS A 82 9.13 11.02 3.39
N PRO A 83 9.90 10.15 2.71
CA PRO A 83 9.35 9.03 1.97
C PRO A 83 8.68 8.05 2.94
N SER A 84 7.36 7.92 2.81
CA SER A 84 6.55 7.15 3.74
C SER A 84 5.73 6.12 2.98
N LEU A 85 5.45 4.97 3.59
CA LEU A 85 4.70 3.89 2.98
C LEU A 85 3.40 3.69 3.75
N VAL A 86 2.27 3.76 3.05
CA VAL A 86 0.98 3.34 3.60
C VAL A 86 0.57 1.99 3.01
N VAL A 87 0.03 1.11 3.86
CA VAL A 87 -0.51 -0.20 3.45
C VAL A 87 -1.98 -0.32 3.84
N PHE A 88 -2.83 -0.65 2.89
CA PHE A 88 -4.24 -0.95 3.16
C PHE A 88 -4.79 -1.98 2.16
N PRO A 89 -5.83 -2.74 2.53
CA PRO A 89 -6.38 -3.74 1.64
C PRO A 89 -7.37 -3.12 0.66
N ALA A 90 -7.43 -3.60 -0.58
CA ALA A 90 -8.53 -3.27 -1.49
C ALA A 90 -9.86 -3.88 -1.00
N GLN A 91 -9.80 -5.03 -0.31
CA GLN A 91 -10.94 -5.67 0.33
C GLN A 91 -10.53 -6.29 1.67
N CYS A 92 -11.23 -5.94 2.75
CA CYS A 92 -11.01 -6.51 4.07
C CYS A 92 -11.43 -7.99 4.10
N ASN A 93 -10.57 -8.86 4.62
CA ASN A 93 -10.80 -10.31 4.68
C ASN A 93 -11.89 -10.71 5.69
N PHE A 94 -12.14 -9.87 6.69
CA PHE A 94 -13.06 -10.19 7.79
C PHE A 94 -14.52 -9.88 7.43
N ASN A 95 -14.79 -8.69 6.89
CA ASN A 95 -16.16 -8.22 6.63
C ASN A 95 -16.46 -7.96 5.15
N GLY A 96 -15.50 -8.19 4.24
CA GLY A 96 -15.67 -7.97 2.81
C GLY A 96 -15.76 -6.49 2.40
N PHE A 97 -15.51 -5.55 3.31
CA PHE A 97 -15.53 -4.13 3.00
C PHE A 97 -14.50 -3.80 1.91
N LYS A 98 -14.93 -3.10 0.87
CA LYS A 98 -14.06 -2.69 -0.24
C LYS A 98 -13.67 -1.24 -0.07
N TYR A 99 -12.37 -0.99 -0.03
CA TYR A 99 -11.83 0.36 0.03
C TYR A 99 -11.97 1.01 -1.36
N PRO A 100 -12.42 2.27 -1.45
CA PRO A 100 -12.42 2.99 -2.73
C PRO A 100 -11.00 3.05 -3.31
N LEU A 101 -10.82 2.57 -4.54
CA LEU A 101 -9.49 2.54 -5.17
C LEU A 101 -8.93 3.95 -5.43
N ALA A 102 -9.80 4.96 -5.55
CA ALA A 102 -9.42 6.39 -5.63
C ALA A 102 -8.54 6.84 -4.44
N LEU A 103 -8.60 6.14 -3.30
CA LEU A 103 -7.72 6.41 -2.15
C LEU A 103 -6.23 6.28 -2.50
N VAL A 104 -5.86 5.46 -3.48
CA VAL A 104 -4.46 5.34 -3.92
C VAL A 104 -3.95 6.69 -4.44
N GLU A 105 -4.69 7.30 -5.36
CA GLU A 105 -4.36 8.61 -5.93
C GLU A 105 -4.50 9.73 -4.91
N ASP A 106 -5.55 9.68 -4.09
CA ASP A 106 -5.80 10.69 -3.05
C ASP A 106 -4.66 10.73 -2.03
N VAL A 107 -4.15 9.57 -1.59
CA VAL A 107 -3.06 9.51 -0.61
C VAL A 107 -1.73 9.91 -1.23
N GLN A 108 -1.45 9.50 -2.48
CA GLN A 108 -0.22 9.93 -3.17
C GLN A 108 -0.20 11.45 -3.40
N SER A 109 -1.36 12.04 -3.73
CA SER A 109 -1.48 13.46 -4.06
C SER A 109 -1.56 14.34 -2.81
N ASN A 110 -2.34 13.93 -1.82
CA ASN A 110 -2.66 14.76 -0.66
C ASN A 110 -1.97 14.29 0.63
N GLY A 111 -1.46 13.05 0.70
CA GLY A 111 -0.94 12.48 1.93
C GLY A 111 -2.04 12.11 2.93
N LEU A 112 -1.62 11.81 4.17
CA LEU A 112 -2.51 11.37 5.25
C LEU A 112 -2.64 12.44 6.34
N ALA A 113 -3.83 12.52 6.95
CA ALA A 113 -4.07 13.43 8.06
C ALA A 113 -3.14 13.10 9.24
N GLY A 114 -2.49 14.12 9.81
CA GLY A 114 -1.51 13.95 10.89
C GLY A 114 -0.10 13.58 10.43
N PHE A 115 0.14 13.50 9.11
CA PHE A 115 1.44 13.23 8.51
C PHE A 115 1.85 14.35 7.54
N ASP A 116 1.62 15.60 7.96
CA ASP A 116 1.94 16.77 7.14
C ASP A 116 3.43 16.80 6.80
N GLY A 117 3.73 16.92 5.50
CA GLY A 117 5.10 16.91 5.00
C GLY A 117 5.70 15.52 4.77
N ASP A 118 4.92 14.45 4.90
CA ASP A 118 5.31 13.14 4.36
C ASP A 118 4.95 13.03 2.88
N ARG A 119 5.79 12.29 2.14
CA ARG A 119 5.49 11.89 0.75
C ARG A 119 5.11 10.42 0.75
N PHE A 120 3.82 10.14 0.59
CA PHE A 120 3.31 8.78 0.67
C PHE A 120 3.42 8.00 -0.64
N HIS A 121 3.93 6.78 -0.52
CA HIS A 121 3.78 5.69 -1.46
C HIS A 121 2.73 4.72 -0.91
N VAL A 122 2.02 4.03 -1.81
CA VAL A 122 0.92 3.14 -1.44
C VAL A 122 1.28 1.71 -1.80
N CYS A 123 1.16 0.80 -0.83
CA CYS A 123 1.13 -0.64 -1.06
C CYS A 123 -0.31 -1.13 -0.86
N LEU A 124 -0.99 -1.42 -1.96
CA LEU A 124 -2.37 -1.92 -1.95
C LEU A 124 -2.38 -3.46 -1.86
N ASP A 125 -2.89 -4.03 -0.78
CA ASP A 125 -3.13 -5.48 -0.70
C ASP A 125 -4.44 -5.82 -1.43
N ALA A 126 -4.30 -6.30 -2.67
CA ALA A 126 -5.43 -6.65 -3.51
C ALA A 126 -5.79 -8.14 -3.49
N ALA A 127 -5.14 -8.99 -2.68
CA ALA A 127 -5.25 -10.44 -2.78
C ALA A 127 -6.70 -10.95 -2.65
N SER A 128 -7.44 -10.45 -1.67
CA SER A 128 -8.85 -10.83 -1.49
C SER A 128 -9.78 -10.16 -2.50
N PHE A 129 -9.46 -8.95 -2.93
CA PHE A 129 -10.26 -8.23 -3.91
C PHE A 129 -10.26 -8.95 -5.27
N VAL A 130 -9.08 -9.33 -5.76
CA VAL A 130 -8.90 -9.94 -7.09
C VAL A 130 -9.44 -11.37 -7.18
N SER A 131 -9.71 -11.99 -6.03
CA SER A 131 -10.34 -13.31 -5.97
C SER A 131 -11.80 -13.30 -6.47
N THR A 132 -12.48 -12.15 -6.40
CA THR A 132 -13.91 -12.01 -6.74
C THR A 132 -14.23 -10.78 -7.58
N ASN A 133 -13.23 -9.96 -7.94
CA ASN A 133 -13.41 -8.72 -8.70
C ASN A 133 -12.29 -8.57 -9.73
N ALA A 134 -12.58 -7.92 -10.85
CA ALA A 134 -11.53 -7.45 -11.74
C ALA A 134 -10.88 -6.20 -11.14
N LEU A 135 -9.55 -6.12 -11.23
CA LEU A 135 -8.77 -4.92 -10.90
C LEU A 135 -8.10 -4.44 -12.18
N ASP A 136 -8.39 -3.21 -12.57
CA ASP A 136 -7.75 -2.54 -13.70
C ASP A 136 -6.67 -1.58 -13.16
N LEU A 137 -5.46 -1.66 -13.72
CA LEU A 137 -4.31 -0.85 -13.34
C LEU A 137 -3.98 0.25 -14.38
N THR A 138 -4.84 0.43 -15.39
CA THR A 138 -4.70 1.48 -16.41
C THR A 138 -5.51 2.74 -16.15
#